data_AF-A0A0N9WU11-F1
#
_entry.id   AF-A0A0N9WU11-F1
#
_cell.length_a   1.000
_cell.length_b   1.000
_cell.length_c   1.000
_cell.angle_alpha   90.00
_cell.angle_beta   90.00
_cell.angle_gamma   90.00
#
_symmetry.space_group_name_H-M   'P 1'
#
loop_
_entity.id
_entity.type
_entity.pdbx_description
1 polymer ?
#
loop_
_entity_poly.entity_id
_entity_poly.type
_entity_poly.pdbx_seq_one_letter_code
_entity_poly.pdbx_strand_id
1 'polypeptide(L)'
;MFISQDLHAALTRSVLISLFTWRRAADDDAVDDDERFGWWGDTFPTVADDRIGSRLWLLRRVKLTRQTQLDAEFYAREALQWLIDDGHCSAIDIISERLDAQRLNLRTVLTLADGERLDINPDNSWQVTYAV
;
A
#
# COMPACT_ATOMS: atom_id res chain seq x y z
N MET A 1 -14.40 -15.34 17.52
CA MET A 1 -14.61 -15.41 16.06
C MET A 1 -15.05 -14.07 15.46
N PHE A 2 -15.96 -13.30 16.09
CA PHE A 2 -16.32 -11.94 15.61
C PHE A 2 -15.17 -10.91 15.65
N ILE A 3 -14.37 -10.87 16.73
CA ILE A 3 -13.24 -9.91 16.88
C ILE A 3 -12.18 -10.06 15.77
N SER A 4 -11.96 -11.28 15.27
CA SER A 4 -10.98 -11.54 14.21
C SER A 4 -11.45 -11.00 12.86
N GLN A 5 -12.74 -11.10 12.53
CA GLN A 5 -13.29 -10.52 11.29
C GLN A 5 -13.22 -8.98 11.30
N ASP A 6 -13.53 -8.35 12.42
CA ASP A 6 -13.44 -6.88 12.54
C ASP A 6 -11.98 -6.40 12.39
N LEU A 7 -11.02 -7.13 12.98
CA LEU A 7 -9.59 -6.85 12.83
C LEU A 7 -9.13 -7.02 11.37
N HIS A 8 -9.50 -8.11 10.69
CA HIS A 8 -9.15 -8.34 9.29
C HIS A 8 -9.68 -7.21 8.39
N ALA A 9 -10.92 -6.78 8.62
CA ALA A 9 -11.51 -5.67 7.88
C ALA A 9 -10.79 -4.33 8.16
N ALA A 10 -10.40 -4.07 9.41
CA ALA A 10 -9.64 -2.88 9.78
C ALA A 10 -8.24 -2.86 9.15
N LEU A 11 -7.51 -3.98 9.19
CA LEU A 11 -6.20 -4.12 8.56
C LEU A 11 -6.29 -4.01 7.05
N THR A 12 -7.29 -4.64 6.43
CA THR A 12 -7.55 -4.52 5.00
C THR A 12 -7.74 -3.06 4.60
N ARG A 13 -8.59 -2.31 5.32
CA ARG A 13 -8.78 -0.88 5.06
C ARG A 13 -7.50 -0.08 5.26
N SER A 14 -6.73 -0.38 6.30
CA SER A 14 -5.48 0.29 6.60
C SER A 14 -4.45 0.09 5.49
N VAL A 15 -4.34 -1.13 4.97
CA VAL A 15 -3.49 -1.45 3.80
C VAL A 15 -3.97 -0.69 2.56
N LEU A 16 -5.26 -0.70 2.25
CA LEU A 16 -5.80 0.01 1.08
C LEU A 16 -5.57 1.52 1.18
N ILE A 17 -5.83 2.14 2.34
CA ILE A 17 -5.56 3.56 2.58
C ILE A 17 -4.08 3.85 2.38
N SER A 18 -3.20 3.02 2.94
CA SER A 18 -1.75 3.21 2.83
C SER A 18 -1.25 3.06 1.39
N LEU A 19 -1.77 2.12 0.61
CA LEU A 19 -1.33 1.92 -0.77
C LEU A 19 -1.91 2.97 -1.73
N PHE A 20 -3.17 3.35 -1.56
CA PHE A 20 -3.93 4.17 -2.50
C PHE A 20 -4.11 5.63 -2.09
N THR A 21 -3.50 6.04 -0.99
CA THR A 21 -3.27 7.46 -0.68
C THR A 21 -1.93 7.88 -1.30
N TRP A 22 -1.85 9.10 -1.86
CA TRP A 22 -0.59 9.61 -2.37
C TRP A 22 0.32 10.06 -1.24
N ARG A 23 1.45 9.39 -1.08
CA ARG A 23 2.59 9.94 -0.31
C ARG A 23 3.37 10.89 -1.21
N ARG A 24 3.81 12.01 -0.62
CA ARG A 24 4.61 13.02 -1.33
C ARG A 24 5.93 12.42 -1.84
N ALA A 25 6.30 12.74 -3.07
CA ALA A 25 7.59 12.33 -3.66
C ALA A 25 8.77 12.82 -2.80
N ALA A 26 9.82 12.01 -2.71
CA ALA A 26 11.11 12.38 -2.15
C ALA A 26 11.84 13.41 -3.01
N ASP A 27 12.95 13.94 -2.50
CA ASP A 27 13.73 14.96 -3.20
C ASP A 27 14.43 14.44 -4.46
N ASP A 28 14.75 13.15 -4.47
CA ASP A 28 15.46 12.42 -5.52
C ASP A 28 14.54 11.62 -6.45
N ASP A 29 13.23 11.62 -6.20
CA ASP A 29 12.25 10.97 -7.07
C ASP A 29 12.12 11.73 -8.40
N ALA A 30 12.08 10.97 -9.50
CA ALA A 30 11.76 11.52 -10.81
C ALA A 30 10.26 11.84 -10.89
N VAL A 31 9.93 13.12 -11.03
CA VAL A 31 8.56 13.61 -11.23
C VAL A 31 8.42 14.20 -12.64
N ASP A 32 7.32 13.88 -13.32
CA ASP A 32 7.02 14.36 -14.67
C ASP A 32 6.68 15.85 -14.71
N ASP A 33 6.16 16.38 -13.60
CA ASP A 33 5.67 17.73 -13.37
C ASP A 33 6.29 18.34 -12.10
N ASP A 34 6.07 19.64 -11.88
CA ASP A 34 6.50 20.32 -10.64
C ASP A 34 5.68 19.86 -9.40
N GLU A 35 4.70 18.97 -9.58
CA GLU A 35 3.82 18.47 -8.53
C GLU A 35 4.37 17.20 -7.88
N ARG A 36 4.73 17.31 -6.60
CA ARG A 36 5.18 16.15 -5.80
C ARG A 36 4.05 15.39 -5.10
N PHE A 37 2.80 15.82 -5.31
CA PHE A 37 1.60 15.32 -4.64
C PHE A 37 1.79 15.19 -3.11
N GLY A 38 0.91 14.42 -2.47
CA GLY A 38 0.97 14.13 -1.04
C GLY A 38 -0.40 14.12 -0.37
N TRP A 39 -0.43 13.56 0.83
CA TRP A 39 -1.59 13.59 1.70
C TRP A 39 -1.47 14.78 2.64
N TRP A 40 -2.53 15.59 2.71
CA TRP A 40 -2.54 16.79 3.53
C TRP A 40 -2.37 16.50 5.03
N GLY A 41 -2.73 15.28 5.49
CA GLY A 41 -2.54 14.84 6.88
C GLY A 41 -1.08 14.79 7.32
N ASP A 42 -0.14 14.62 6.39
CA ASP A 42 1.30 14.60 6.68
C ASP A 42 1.88 15.99 6.99
N THR A 43 1.07 17.07 6.91
CA THR A 43 1.55 18.44 7.13
C THR A 43 1.88 18.71 8.61
N PHE A 44 1.16 18.05 9.53
CA PHE A 44 1.29 18.25 10.98
C PHE A 44 1.28 16.91 11.71
N PRO A 45 2.28 16.05 11.47
CA PRO A 45 2.27 14.72 12.05
C PRO A 45 2.60 14.79 13.55
N THR A 46 1.94 13.95 14.35
CA THR A 46 2.22 13.86 15.79
C THR A 46 3.55 13.18 16.08
N VAL A 47 4.00 12.31 15.17
CA VAL A 47 5.29 11.63 15.20
C VAL A 47 6.11 12.12 14.00
N ALA A 48 7.38 12.46 14.21
CA ALA A 48 8.24 12.91 13.11
C ALA A 48 8.33 11.84 12.01
N ASP A 49 8.27 12.27 10.75
CA ASP A 49 8.28 11.42 9.55
C ASP A 49 7.13 10.40 9.45
N ASP A 50 6.07 10.53 10.26
CA ASP A 50 4.84 9.77 10.06
C ASP A 50 4.14 10.26 8.79
N ARG A 51 4.07 9.37 7.81
CA ARG A 51 3.63 9.67 6.45
C ARG A 51 2.71 8.59 5.94
N ILE A 52 1.45 8.91 5.65
CA ILE A 52 0.53 7.93 5.06
C ILE A 52 0.57 8.02 3.54
N GLY A 53 0.36 6.87 2.91
CA GLY A 53 0.29 6.76 1.46
C GLY A 53 1.53 6.08 0.87
N SER A 54 1.47 5.86 -0.44
CA SER A 54 2.56 5.31 -1.21
C SER A 54 2.96 6.23 -2.35
N ARG A 55 4.16 5.98 -2.85
CA ARG A 55 4.70 6.59 -4.07
C ARG A 55 4.36 5.79 -5.33
N LEU A 56 3.45 4.81 -5.27
CA LEU A 56 3.01 4.02 -6.43
C LEU A 56 2.52 4.89 -7.60
N TRP A 57 2.03 6.10 -7.32
CA TRP A 57 1.61 7.05 -8.34
C TRP A 57 2.76 7.54 -9.23
N LEU A 58 4.03 7.47 -8.79
CA LEU A 58 5.20 7.76 -9.63
C LEU A 58 5.34 6.77 -10.80
N LEU A 59 4.72 5.59 -10.68
CA LEU A 59 4.75 4.56 -11.72
C LEU A 59 3.69 4.79 -12.80
N ARG A 60 2.88 5.86 -12.69
CA ARG A 60 1.95 6.26 -13.74
C ARG A 60 2.75 6.56 -15.01
N ARG A 61 2.28 6.06 -16.16
CA ARG A 61 2.88 6.32 -17.49
C ARG A 61 4.33 5.82 -17.66
N VAL A 62 4.87 5.06 -16.71
CA VAL A 62 6.17 4.38 -16.85
C VAL A 62 5.99 3.07 -17.61
N LYS A 63 6.98 2.70 -18.44
CA LYS A 63 6.97 1.39 -19.13
C LYS A 63 7.06 0.26 -18.12
N LEU A 64 6.24 -0.77 -18.28
CA LEU A 64 6.30 -1.93 -17.40
C LEU A 64 7.57 -2.76 -17.64
N THR A 65 8.56 -2.54 -16.78
CA THR A 65 9.86 -3.22 -16.77
C THR A 65 10.06 -3.96 -15.45
N ARG A 66 11.14 -4.75 -15.36
CA ARG A 66 11.55 -5.37 -14.09
C ARG A 66 11.88 -4.30 -13.03
N GLN A 67 12.44 -3.16 -13.43
CA GLN A 67 12.74 -2.09 -12.48
C GLN A 67 11.44 -1.50 -11.91
N THR A 68 10.48 -1.17 -12.77
CA THR A 68 9.14 -0.69 -12.37
C THR A 68 8.43 -1.65 -11.40
N GLN A 69 8.62 -2.96 -11.61
CA GLN A 69 8.09 -3.98 -10.71
C GLN A 69 8.74 -3.92 -9.32
N LEU A 70 10.08 -3.80 -9.26
CA LEU A 70 10.81 -3.65 -8.00
C LEU A 70 10.46 -2.33 -7.29
N ASP A 71 10.30 -1.25 -8.04
CA ASP A 71 9.88 0.05 -7.50
C ASP A 71 8.48 -0.04 -6.90
N ALA A 72 7.56 -0.78 -7.55
CA ALA A 72 6.22 -1.02 -7.03
C ALA A 72 6.24 -1.75 -5.68
N GLU A 73 7.05 -2.82 -5.58
CA GLU A 73 7.22 -3.57 -4.32
C GLU A 73 7.86 -2.71 -3.24
N PHE A 74 8.85 -1.89 -3.61
CA PHE A 74 9.54 -0.98 -2.69
C PHE A 74 8.60 0.09 -2.14
N TYR A 75 7.85 0.80 -3.00
CA TYR A 75 6.90 1.83 -2.58
C TYR A 75 5.74 1.26 -1.75
N ALA A 76 5.27 0.06 -2.09
CA ALA A 76 4.24 -0.61 -1.31
C ALA A 76 4.75 -1.03 0.08
N ARG A 77 5.98 -1.58 0.17
CA ARG A 77 6.58 -1.94 1.46
C ARG A 77 6.81 -0.71 2.33
N GLU A 78 7.34 0.36 1.75
CA GLU A 78 7.53 1.65 2.44
C GLU A 78 6.20 2.18 3.03
N ALA A 79 5.13 2.14 2.24
CA ALA A 79 3.82 2.63 2.66
C ALA A 79 3.18 1.82 3.79
N LEU A 80 3.56 0.54 3.94
CA LEU A 80 2.97 -0.37 4.93
C LEU A 80 3.87 -0.62 6.14
N GLN A 81 5.10 -0.11 6.15
CA GLN A 81 6.08 -0.36 7.20
C GLN A 81 5.56 0.02 8.60
N TRP A 82 4.75 1.08 8.70
CA TRP A 82 4.14 1.51 9.96
C TRP A 82 3.31 0.40 10.64
N LEU A 83 2.72 -0.54 9.90
CA LEU A 83 1.99 -1.67 10.48
C LEU A 83 2.89 -2.62 11.27
N ILE A 84 4.18 -2.70 10.93
CA ILE A 84 5.16 -3.45 11.71
C ILE A 84 5.64 -2.58 12.87
N ASP A 85 5.99 -1.33 12.58
CA ASP A 85 6.59 -0.43 13.57
C ASP A 85 5.65 -0.17 14.76
N ASP A 86 4.34 -0.09 14.49
CA ASP A 86 3.29 0.06 15.51
C ASP A 86 2.80 -1.28 16.10
N GLY A 87 3.34 -2.40 15.64
CA GLY A 87 3.06 -3.74 16.18
C GLY A 87 1.73 -4.37 15.74
N HIS A 88 1.13 -3.89 14.65
CA HIS A 88 -0.09 -4.49 14.08
C HIS A 88 0.16 -5.82 13.37
N CYS A 89 1.37 -6.04 12.84
CA CYS A 89 1.80 -7.30 12.25
C CYS A 89 3.30 -7.53 12.49
N SER A 90 3.74 -8.77 12.34
CA SER A 90 5.15 -9.17 12.52
C SER A 90 5.94 -9.21 11.21
N ALA A 91 5.27 -9.37 10.08
CA ALA A 91 5.88 -9.37 8.76
C ALA A 91 4.89 -8.94 7.67
N ILE A 92 5.44 -8.38 6.59
CA ILE A 92 4.70 -7.95 5.40
C ILE A 92 5.40 -8.51 4.16
N ASP A 93 4.68 -9.32 3.40
CA ASP A 93 5.11 -9.78 2.08
C ASP A 93 4.37 -8.98 1.00
N ILE A 94 5.12 -8.28 0.14
CA ILE A 94 4.61 -7.64 -1.06
C ILE A 94 4.98 -8.51 -2.25
N ILE A 95 3.97 -8.93 -3.00
CA ILE A 95 4.15 -9.78 -4.17
C ILE A 95 3.58 -9.03 -5.36
N SER A 96 4.40 -8.81 -6.38
CA SER A 96 3.95 -8.24 -7.65
C SER A 96 3.86 -9.31 -8.73
N GLU A 97 2.79 -9.28 -9.52
CA GLU A 97 2.57 -10.19 -10.64
C GLU A 97 2.33 -9.39 -11.90
N ARG A 98 3.17 -9.61 -12.91
CA ARG A 98 2.97 -9.06 -14.26
C ARG A 98 2.03 -9.99 -15.03
N LEU A 99 0.81 -9.54 -15.28
CA LEU A 99 -0.17 -10.30 -16.05
C LEU A 99 0.07 -10.18 -17.57
N ASP A 100 0.43 -9.00 -18.04
CA ASP A 100 0.70 -8.75 -19.47
C ASP A 100 1.67 -7.57 -19.67
N ALA A 101 1.72 -7.02 -20.90
CA ALA A 101 2.59 -5.91 -21.23
C ALA A 101 2.25 -4.61 -20.47
N GLN A 102 1.01 -4.46 -19.98
CA GLN A 102 0.42 -3.22 -19.48
C GLN A 102 -0.12 -3.33 -18.04
N ARG A 103 -0.33 -4.55 -17.51
CA ARG A 103 -0.89 -4.76 -16.16
C ARG A 103 0.11 -5.36 -15.19
N LEU A 104 0.28 -4.68 -14.06
CA LEU A 104 0.98 -5.16 -12.87
C LEU A 104 -0.02 -5.22 -11.72
N ASN A 105 -0.14 -6.39 -11.11
CA ASN A 105 -0.93 -6.60 -9.90
C ASN A 105 -0.02 -6.59 -8.67
N LEU A 106 -0.54 -6.09 -7.55
CA LEU A 106 0.12 -6.11 -6.24
C LEU A 106 -0.76 -6.87 -5.26
N ARG A 107 -0.16 -7.85 -4.58
CA ARG A 107 -0.77 -8.62 -3.50
C ARG A 107 0.02 -8.38 -2.22
N THR A 108 -0.69 -8.18 -1.11
CA THR A 108 -0.09 -7.93 0.21
C THR A 108 -0.48 -9.07 1.14
N VAL A 109 0.49 -9.67 1.82
CA VAL A 109 0.22 -10.67 2.86
C VAL A 109 0.82 -10.20 4.18
N LEU A 110 -0.04 -10.03 5.18
CA LEU A 110 0.37 -9.69 6.55
C LEU A 110 0.53 -10.97 7.36
N THR A 111 1.57 -11.06 8.17
CA THR A 111 1.70 -12.10 9.21
C THR A 111 1.39 -11.47 10.57
N LEU A 112 0.27 -11.85 11.19
CA LEU A 112 -0.19 -11.30 12.47
C LEU A 112 0.63 -11.86 13.64
N ALA A 113 0.44 -11.29 14.83
CA ALA A 113 1.22 -11.65 16.03
C ALA A 113 1.02 -13.11 16.48
N ASP A 114 -0.13 -13.71 16.16
CA ASP A 114 -0.44 -15.11 16.43
C ASP A 114 0.04 -16.07 15.32
N GLY A 115 0.68 -15.54 14.27
CA GLY A 115 1.16 -16.29 13.11
C GLY A 115 0.09 -16.47 12.01
N GLU A 116 -1.13 -15.97 12.19
CA GLU A 116 -2.14 -15.95 11.13
C GLU A 116 -1.63 -15.14 9.93
N ARG A 117 -1.89 -15.64 8.72
CA ARG A 117 -1.57 -14.92 7.48
C ARG A 117 -2.84 -14.33 6.88
N LEU A 118 -2.92 -13.01 6.84
CA LEU A 118 -4.00 -12.28 6.20
C LEU A 118 -3.58 -11.87 4.79
N ASP A 119 -4.23 -12.45 3.79
CA ASP A 119 -4.01 -12.16 2.38
C ASP A 119 -4.96 -11.08 1.87
N ILE A 120 -4.39 -9.99 1.37
CA ILE A 120 -5.10 -8.81 0.89
C ILE A 120 -4.80 -8.64 -0.59
N ASN A 121 -5.82 -8.89 -1.41
CA ASN A 121 -5.81 -8.61 -2.84
C ASN A 121 -6.71 -7.40 -3.17
N PRO A 122 -6.13 -6.28 -3.62
CA PRO A 122 -6.88 -5.07 -3.98
C PRO A 122 -7.93 -5.27 -5.08
N ASP A 123 -7.76 -6.24 -5.99
CA ASP A 123 -8.69 -6.46 -7.12
C ASP A 123 -10.14 -6.74 -6.66
N ASN A 124 -10.34 -7.11 -5.39
CA ASN A 124 -11.64 -7.40 -4.79
C ASN A 124 -12.10 -6.40 -3.72
N SER A 125 -11.42 -5.26 -3.55
CA SER A 125 -11.62 -4.41 -2.36
C SER A 125 -12.90 -3.58 -2.34
N TRP A 126 -13.52 -3.32 -3.49
CA TRP A 126 -14.77 -2.55 -3.58
C TRP A 126 -15.87 -3.38 -4.23
N GLN A 127 -16.86 -3.77 -3.43
CA GLN A 127 -18.05 -4.49 -3.88
C GLN A 127 -19.29 -3.95 -3.15
N VAL A 128 -20.37 -3.69 -3.89
CA VAL A 128 -21.69 -3.45 -3.31
C VAL A 128 -22.46 -4.76 -3.38
N THR A 129 -22.61 -5.46 -2.25
CA THR A 129 -23.26 -6.78 -2.18
C THR A 129 -24.77 -6.75 -1.87
N TYR A 130 -25.37 -5.56 -1.83
CA TYR A 130 -26.83 -5.40 -1.70
C TYR A 130 -27.32 -4.35 -2.70
N ALA A 131 -27.35 -4.71 -3.97
CA ALA A 131 -28.25 -4.08 -4.92
C ALA A 131 -29.61 -4.78 -4.76
N VAL A 132 -30.55 -4.14 -4.07
CA VAL A 132 -31.97 -4.48 -4.15
C VAL A 132 -32.56 -3.75 -5.36
#